data_AF-A0A972JED0-F1
#
_entry.id   AF-A0A972JED0-F1
#
_cell.length_a   1.000
_cell.length_b   1.000
_cell.length_c   1.000
_cell.angle_alpha   90.00
_cell.angle_beta   90.00
_cell.angle_gamma   90.00
#
_symmetry.space_group_name_H-M   'P 1'
#
loop_
_entity.id
_entity.type
_entity.pdbx_description
1 polymer ?
#
loop_
_entity_poly.entity_id
_entity_poly.type
_entity_poly.pdbx_seq_one_letter_code
_entity_poly.pdbx_strand_id
1 'polypeptide(L)'
;MKFKYLAFILSTSLLASCKTEWSYQLYCQKIEDSPKVIYNYIATGGRDTMIHGFVIMDSSDVFEVDLSKNLDVMYLEEIPNRKFILGIGLEPFEEAREKEIFDPIEKFNISQEGIDIKVKKYQNAGFQNKSISNGIYKFERFVETRDSVCFYNLDEPFINPQHLESLKLKKGNLFLRQNKEMEIIEIQIEDIQISKSDRIYSHKSYLLKPKGKISVLEFSDYGIFKMAN
;
A
#
# COMPACT_ATOMS: atom_id res chain seq x y z
N MET A 1 -39.35 30.68 41.79
CA MET A 1 -38.74 29.43 41.31
C MET A 1 -38.15 29.65 39.92
N LYS A 2 -36.99 30.29 39.88
CA LYS A 2 -36.14 30.55 38.71
C LYS A 2 -34.75 30.03 39.11
N PHE A 3 -33.94 29.51 38.18
CA PHE A 3 -32.60 28.92 38.40
C PHE A 3 -32.50 27.44 38.85
N LYS A 4 -33.24 26.50 38.23
CA LYS A 4 -32.85 25.07 38.30
C LYS A 4 -32.78 24.33 36.96
N TYR A 5 -33.32 24.88 35.88
CA TYR A 5 -33.34 24.23 34.57
C TYR A 5 -32.24 24.71 33.60
N LEU A 6 -31.49 25.76 33.94
CA LEU A 6 -30.40 26.26 33.08
C LEU A 6 -29.10 25.44 33.21
N ALA A 7 -28.92 24.72 34.33
CA ALA A 7 -27.71 23.95 34.60
C ALA A 7 -27.65 22.61 33.82
N PHE A 8 -28.77 22.14 33.27
CA PHE A 8 -28.85 20.85 32.56
C PHE A 8 -28.64 20.97 31.05
N ILE A 9 -28.69 22.19 30.49
CA ILE A 9 -28.45 22.44 29.06
C ILE A 9 -26.98 22.80 28.81
N LEU A 10 -26.22 23.18 29.85
CA LEU A 10 -24.79 23.51 29.73
C LEU A 10 -23.85 22.32 29.99
N SER A 11 -24.35 21.17 30.47
CA SER A 11 -23.52 19.98 30.73
C SER A 11 -23.42 19.02 29.54
N THR A 12 -24.17 19.25 28.46
CA THR A 12 -24.15 18.41 27.25
C THR A 12 -23.27 18.97 26.12
N SER A 13 -22.71 20.17 26.27
CA SER A 13 -21.82 20.79 25.27
C SER A 13 -20.32 20.51 25.48
N LEU A 14 -19.94 19.69 26.47
CA LEU A 14 -18.54 19.30 26.73
C LEU A 14 -18.14 17.95 26.12
N LEU A 15 -19.04 17.26 25.43
CA LEU A 15 -18.68 16.19 24.49
C LEU A 15 -18.54 16.76 23.08
N ALA A 16 -17.93 17.94 22.95
CA ALA A 16 -17.30 18.32 21.71
C ALA A 16 -16.23 17.26 21.44
N SER A 17 -16.60 16.28 20.61
CA SER A 17 -15.74 15.26 20.08
C SER A 17 -14.43 15.94 19.68
N CYS A 18 -13.35 15.70 20.42
CA CYS A 18 -12.02 15.92 19.92
C CYS A 18 -11.89 14.99 18.71
N LYS A 19 -12.34 15.44 17.54
CA LYS A 19 -11.96 14.82 16.28
C LYS A 19 -10.45 14.94 16.26
N THR A 20 -9.79 13.80 16.45
CA THR A 20 -8.35 13.72 16.29
C THR A 20 -8.09 14.07 14.83
N GLU A 21 -7.47 15.22 14.59
CA GLU A 21 -7.11 15.63 13.25
C GLU A 21 -5.98 14.71 12.78
N TRP A 22 -6.28 13.85 11.81
CA TRP A 22 -5.31 12.95 11.22
C TRP A 22 -4.61 13.66 10.06
N SER A 23 -3.29 13.73 10.09
CA SER A 23 -2.47 14.02 8.91
C SER A 23 -2.17 12.70 8.20
N TYR A 24 -2.36 12.62 6.89
CA TYR A 24 -2.14 11.37 6.17
C TYR A 24 -1.45 11.55 4.82
N GLN A 25 -0.71 10.52 4.42
CA GLN A 25 -0.28 10.29 3.05
C GLN A 25 -1.20 9.24 2.44
N LEU A 26 -1.71 9.52 1.25
CA LEU A 26 -2.70 8.68 0.59
C LEU A 26 -2.22 8.33 -0.80
N TYR A 27 -2.25 7.04 -1.11
CA TYR A 27 -2.05 6.53 -2.46
C TYR A 27 -3.29 5.74 -2.88
N CYS A 28 -3.65 5.81 -4.15
CA CYS A 28 -4.77 5.06 -4.69
C CYS A 28 -4.41 4.35 -5.99
N GLN A 29 -5.05 3.21 -6.23
CA GLN A 29 -5.12 2.58 -7.54
C GLN A 29 -6.58 2.23 -7.84
N LYS A 30 -6.96 2.27 -9.12
CA LYS A 30 -8.28 1.80 -9.55
C LYS A 30 -8.33 0.27 -9.50
N ILE A 31 -9.47 -0.25 -9.07
CA ILE A 31 -9.76 -1.68 -9.17
C ILE A 31 -10.26 -1.95 -10.59
N GLU A 32 -9.67 -2.92 -11.30
CA GLU A 32 -10.06 -3.23 -12.68
C GLU A 32 -11.55 -3.57 -12.77
N ASP A 33 -12.21 -3.03 -13.80
CA ASP A 33 -13.64 -3.23 -14.10
C ASP A 33 -14.60 -2.81 -12.95
N SER A 34 -14.19 -1.87 -12.11
CA SER A 34 -14.95 -1.40 -10.94
C SER A 34 -14.94 0.13 -10.83
N PRO A 35 -16.02 0.78 -10.34
CA PRO A 35 -15.98 2.19 -9.95
C PRO A 35 -15.20 2.41 -8.64
N LYS A 36 -14.73 1.34 -7.99
CA LYS A 36 -14.03 1.39 -6.71
C LYS A 36 -12.52 1.56 -6.88
N VAL A 37 -11.93 2.15 -5.87
CA VAL A 37 -10.49 2.31 -5.71
C VAL A 37 -10.04 1.59 -4.44
N ILE A 38 -8.80 1.11 -4.45
CA ILE A 38 -8.12 0.70 -3.22
C ILE A 38 -7.14 1.80 -2.85
N TYR A 39 -7.30 2.31 -1.63
CA TYR A 39 -6.40 3.25 -1.02
C TYR A 39 -5.38 2.50 -0.18
N ASN A 40 -4.12 2.94 -0.23
CA ASN A 40 -3.10 2.66 0.76
C ASN A 40 -2.78 3.97 1.47
N TYR A 41 -2.81 3.98 2.79
CA TYR A 41 -2.63 5.21 3.54
C TYR A 41 -1.70 5.03 4.74
N ILE A 42 -1.06 6.14 5.09
CA ILE A 42 -0.29 6.31 6.32
C ILE A 42 -0.89 7.50 7.03
N ALA A 43 -1.55 7.28 8.16
CA ALA A 43 -2.16 8.33 8.96
C ALA A 43 -1.39 8.51 10.28
N THR A 44 -1.20 9.77 10.66
CA THR A 44 -0.56 10.22 11.89
C THR A 44 -1.51 11.16 12.61
N GLY A 45 -1.83 10.84 13.86
CA GLY A 45 -2.82 11.58 14.63
C GLY A 45 -2.95 10.98 16.03
N GLY A 46 -3.30 11.80 17.02
CA GLY A 46 -3.37 11.39 18.41
C GLY A 46 -1.98 11.29 19.07
N ARG A 47 -1.95 10.83 20.33
CA ARG A 47 -0.76 10.78 21.20
C ARG A 47 0.21 9.68 20.72
N ASP A 48 0.92 9.97 19.63
CA ASP A 48 1.98 9.17 19.01
C ASP A 48 1.53 7.90 18.25
N THR A 49 0.32 7.91 17.66
CA THR A 49 -0.16 6.80 16.83
C THR A 49 0.08 7.04 15.34
N MET A 50 0.84 6.14 14.72
CA MET A 50 0.95 5.99 13.27
C MET A 50 0.19 4.74 12.84
N ILE A 51 -0.69 4.88 11.86
CA ILE A 51 -1.55 3.81 11.37
C ILE A 51 -1.33 3.66 9.87
N HIS A 52 -1.16 2.43 9.43
CA HIS A 52 -1.07 2.05 8.03
C HIS A 52 -2.25 1.14 7.69
N GLY A 53 -2.78 1.25 6.49
CA GLY A 53 -3.87 0.36 6.08
C GLY A 53 -4.21 0.45 4.61
N PHE A 54 -4.98 -0.55 4.17
CA PHE A 54 -5.69 -0.52 2.91
C PHE A 54 -7.19 -0.39 3.17
N VAL A 55 -7.88 0.36 2.32
CA VAL A 55 -9.34 0.48 2.34
C VAL A 55 -9.89 0.51 0.91
N ILE A 56 -11.07 -0.07 0.71
CA ILE A 56 -11.81 -0.02 -0.55
C ILE A 56 -12.89 1.05 -0.41
N MET A 57 -12.97 1.93 -1.40
CA MET A 57 -13.96 3.02 -1.43
C MET A 57 -14.49 3.21 -2.85
N ASP A 58 -15.65 3.85 -2.98
CA ASP A 58 -16.05 4.35 -4.30
C ASP A 58 -15.12 5.51 -4.71
N SER A 59 -14.83 5.62 -6.01
CA SER A 59 -14.01 6.70 -6.54
C SER A 59 -14.58 8.11 -6.31
N SER A 60 -15.88 8.23 -6.03
CA SER A 60 -16.52 9.51 -5.69
C SER A 60 -16.47 9.87 -4.20
N ASP A 61 -16.09 8.93 -3.34
CA ASP A 61 -16.14 9.14 -1.89
C ASP A 61 -14.94 9.96 -1.40
N VAL A 62 -15.14 10.71 -0.31
CA VAL A 62 -14.07 11.44 0.36
C VAL A 62 -13.39 10.51 1.35
N PHE A 63 -12.06 10.40 1.27
CA PHE A 63 -11.27 9.58 2.18
C PHE A 63 -11.35 10.10 3.62
N GLU A 64 -11.70 9.20 4.55
CA GLU A 64 -11.64 9.43 5.99
C GLU A 64 -11.01 8.20 6.66
N VAL A 65 -10.18 8.43 7.68
CA VAL A 65 -9.55 7.35 8.45
C VAL A 65 -10.61 6.67 9.32
N ASP A 66 -11.02 5.47 8.91
CA ASP A 66 -11.92 4.59 9.65
C ASP A 66 -11.30 3.21 9.78
N LEU A 67 -10.75 2.93 10.98
CA LEU A 67 -10.05 1.68 11.26
C LEU A 67 -10.94 0.45 11.14
N SER A 68 -12.27 0.62 11.25
CA SER A 68 -13.21 -0.49 11.08
C SER A 68 -13.34 -0.95 9.62
N LYS A 69 -12.90 -0.12 8.66
CA LYS A 69 -12.90 -0.43 7.23
C LYS A 69 -11.56 -0.93 6.71
N ASN A 70 -10.55 -1.02 7.58
CA ASN A 70 -9.22 -1.49 7.17
C ASN A 70 -9.26 -2.96 6.76
N LEU A 71 -8.63 -3.24 5.62
CA LEU A 71 -8.33 -4.59 5.21
C LEU A 71 -7.17 -5.14 6.05
N ASP A 72 -7.24 -6.41 6.46
CA ASP A 72 -6.10 -7.15 7.02
C ASP A 72 -5.15 -7.58 5.87
N VAL A 73 -4.67 -6.59 5.11
CA VAL A 73 -3.82 -6.73 3.93
C VAL A 73 -2.69 -5.73 4.06
N MET A 74 -1.46 -6.20 3.86
CA MET A 74 -0.25 -5.39 3.78
C MET A 74 0.29 -5.28 2.35
N TYR A 75 0.10 -6.30 1.54
CA TYR A 75 0.51 -6.32 0.14
C TYR A 75 -0.52 -7.03 -0.73
N LEU A 76 -0.53 -6.70 -2.02
CA LEU A 76 -1.35 -7.34 -3.02
C LEU A 76 -0.56 -8.44 -3.72
N GLU A 77 -1.14 -9.63 -3.88
CA GLU A 77 -0.50 -10.69 -4.68
C GLU A 77 -0.62 -10.41 -6.18
N GLU A 78 -1.66 -9.70 -6.60
CA GLU A 78 -1.95 -9.34 -7.99
C GLU A 78 -2.79 -8.07 -8.11
N ILE A 79 -3.01 -7.61 -9.34
CA ILE A 79 -3.83 -6.43 -9.62
C ILE A 79 -5.28 -6.73 -9.19
N PRO A 80 -5.87 -5.92 -8.29
CA PRO A 80 -7.25 -6.07 -7.87
C PRO A 80 -8.24 -5.90 -9.03
N ASN A 81 -9.32 -6.67 -9.02
CA ASN A 81 -10.43 -6.51 -9.96
C ASN A 81 -11.77 -6.57 -9.22
N ARG A 82 -12.87 -6.25 -9.93
CA ARG A 82 -14.21 -6.18 -9.34
C ARG A 82 -14.69 -7.45 -8.63
N LYS A 83 -14.11 -8.62 -8.93
CA LYS A 83 -14.52 -9.90 -8.34
C LYS A 83 -13.77 -10.17 -7.05
N PHE A 84 -12.45 -9.96 -7.06
CA PHE A 84 -11.64 -10.31 -5.91
C PHE A 84 -10.40 -9.44 -5.74
N ILE A 85 -9.92 -9.42 -4.49
CA ILE A 85 -8.59 -8.94 -4.11
C ILE A 85 -7.85 -10.11 -3.48
N LEU A 86 -6.64 -10.41 -3.96
CA LEU A 86 -5.74 -11.34 -3.30
C LEU A 86 -4.71 -10.55 -2.48
N GLY A 87 -4.79 -10.69 -1.17
CA GLY A 87 -3.97 -9.95 -0.23
C GLY A 87 -3.05 -10.86 0.60
N ILE A 88 -1.93 -10.27 1.02
CA ILE A 88 -0.99 -10.84 1.98
C ILE A 88 -1.16 -10.06 3.27
N GLY A 89 -1.57 -10.74 4.34
CA GLY A 89 -1.59 -10.21 5.70
C GLY A 89 -0.34 -10.67 6.45
N LEU A 90 0.14 -9.88 7.41
CA LEU A 90 1.19 -10.30 8.33
C LEU A 90 0.64 -10.33 9.76
N GLU A 91 1.11 -11.27 10.55
CA GLU A 91 0.97 -11.15 11.99
C GLU A 91 1.69 -9.89 12.52
N PRO A 92 1.23 -9.36 13.67
CA PRO A 92 1.99 -8.37 14.41
C PRO A 92 3.43 -8.86 14.63
N PHE A 93 4.36 -7.92 14.79
CA PHE A 93 5.75 -8.25 15.05
C PHE A 93 5.88 -9.08 16.34
N GLU A 94 6.43 -10.28 16.22
CA GLU A 94 6.75 -11.18 17.32
C GLU A 94 8.21 -11.02 17.75
N GLU A 95 8.54 -11.35 18.99
CA GLU A 95 9.93 -11.38 19.44
C GLU A 95 10.74 -12.43 18.66
N ALA A 96 12.02 -12.13 18.41
CA ALA A 96 12.93 -12.79 17.45
C ALA A 96 13.29 -14.28 17.72
N ARG A 97 12.51 -15.03 18.50
CA ARG A 97 12.83 -16.40 18.95
C ARG A 97 11.97 -17.49 18.34
N GLU A 98 11.01 -17.14 17.49
CA GLU A 98 10.16 -18.14 16.84
C GLU A 98 10.83 -18.78 15.63
N LYS A 99 10.51 -20.05 15.39
CA LYS A 99 10.96 -20.75 14.18
C LYS A 99 10.20 -20.16 12.99
N GLU A 100 10.95 -19.68 12.00
CA GLU A 100 10.41 -19.06 10.80
C GLU A 100 9.47 -19.99 10.02
N ILE A 101 8.25 -19.51 9.75
CA ILE A 101 7.24 -20.16 8.92
C ILE A 101 7.10 -19.37 7.62
N PHE A 102 7.34 -20.04 6.49
CA PHE A 102 7.25 -19.42 5.15
C PHE A 102 5.95 -19.73 4.41
N ASP A 103 5.15 -20.65 4.96
CA ASP A 103 3.84 -21.02 4.46
C ASP A 103 2.77 -20.17 5.18
N PRO A 104 1.57 -19.95 4.61
CA PRO A 104 0.52 -19.22 5.29
C PRO A 104 0.10 -19.96 6.57
N ILE A 105 0.03 -19.22 7.66
CA ILE A 105 -0.46 -19.72 8.96
C ILE A 105 -1.99 -19.69 9.04
N GLU A 106 -2.60 -18.78 8.27
CA GLU A 106 -4.05 -18.63 8.19
C GLU A 106 -4.43 -18.22 6.76
N LYS A 107 -5.60 -18.69 6.31
CA LYS A 107 -6.24 -18.21 5.09
C LYS A 107 -7.69 -17.92 5.41
N PHE A 108 -8.15 -16.73 5.06
CA PHE A 108 -9.54 -16.35 5.29
C PHE A 108 -10.05 -15.50 4.13
N ASN A 109 -11.36 -15.44 4.04
CA ASN A 109 -12.06 -14.62 3.06
C ASN A 109 -12.97 -13.65 3.79
N ILE A 110 -12.92 -12.39 3.41
CA ILE A 110 -13.87 -11.37 3.82
C ILE A 110 -14.54 -10.79 2.58
N SER A 111 -15.74 -10.26 2.72
CA SER A 111 -16.41 -9.51 1.65
C SER A 111 -16.63 -8.10 2.15
N GLN A 112 -16.11 -7.13 1.41
CA GLN A 112 -16.25 -5.71 1.73
C GLN A 112 -16.51 -4.95 0.45
N GLU A 113 -17.47 -4.02 0.50
CA GLU A 113 -17.90 -3.24 -0.66
C GLU A 113 -18.29 -4.12 -1.88
N GLY A 114 -18.81 -5.33 -1.62
CA GLY A 114 -19.19 -6.29 -2.65
C GLY A 114 -18.04 -6.92 -3.43
N ILE A 115 -16.81 -6.85 -2.90
CA ILE A 115 -15.62 -7.49 -3.47
C ILE A 115 -15.13 -8.58 -2.50
N ASP A 116 -14.82 -9.77 -3.03
CA ASP A 116 -14.28 -10.87 -2.24
C ASP A 116 -12.78 -10.67 -2.00
N ILE A 117 -12.37 -10.46 -0.75
CA ILE A 117 -10.97 -10.32 -0.38
C ILE A 117 -10.50 -11.63 0.23
N LYS A 118 -9.52 -12.25 -0.42
CA LYS A 118 -8.88 -13.49 0.05
C LYS A 118 -7.51 -13.13 0.60
N VAL A 119 -7.30 -13.42 1.87
CA VAL A 119 -6.07 -13.08 2.57
C VAL A 119 -5.31 -14.35 2.91
N LYS A 120 -4.02 -14.37 2.59
CA LYS A 120 -3.06 -15.33 3.13
C LYS A 120 -2.25 -14.61 4.22
N LYS A 121 -2.45 -15.03 5.46
CA LYS A 121 -1.72 -14.48 6.60
C LYS A 121 -0.43 -15.26 6.81
N TYR A 122 0.67 -14.54 6.95
CA TYR A 122 1.99 -15.11 7.21
C TYR A 122 2.55 -14.64 8.54
N GLN A 123 3.38 -15.48 9.15
CA GLN A 123 4.19 -15.07 10.29
C GLN A 123 5.16 -13.96 9.87
N ASN A 124 5.23 -12.89 10.67
CA ASN A 124 6.06 -11.72 10.36
C ASN A 124 7.53 -12.11 10.20
N ALA A 125 8.08 -12.90 11.12
CA ALA A 125 9.48 -13.31 11.11
C ALA A 125 9.88 -14.06 9.82
N GLY A 126 9.08 -15.05 9.40
CA GLY A 126 9.31 -15.78 8.16
C GLY A 126 9.20 -14.90 6.91
N PHE A 127 8.27 -13.93 6.91
CA PHE A 127 8.13 -12.96 5.84
C PHE A 127 9.36 -12.03 5.75
N GLN A 128 9.77 -11.44 6.87
CA GLN A 128 10.90 -10.51 6.95
C GLN A 128 12.24 -11.19 6.64
N ASN A 129 12.43 -12.47 6.99
CA ASN A 129 13.63 -13.21 6.61
C ASN A 129 13.81 -13.30 5.08
N LYS A 130 12.71 -13.30 4.32
CA LYS A 130 12.72 -13.25 2.85
C LYS A 130 12.76 -11.83 2.29
N SER A 131 12.64 -10.82 3.15
CA SER A 131 12.74 -9.41 2.77
C SER A 131 14.20 -9.01 2.59
N ILE A 132 14.56 -8.64 1.37
CA ILE A 132 15.88 -8.13 1.03
C ILE A 132 15.66 -6.80 0.30
N SER A 133 16.30 -5.73 0.78
CA SER A 133 16.37 -4.49 0.03
C SER A 133 17.26 -4.73 -1.19
N ASN A 134 16.66 -4.73 -2.38
CA ASN A 134 17.22 -5.45 -3.52
C ASN A 134 17.65 -4.53 -4.68
N GLY A 135 17.53 -3.22 -4.52
CA GLY A 135 18.30 -2.28 -5.33
C GLY A 135 17.71 -0.88 -5.41
N ILE A 136 18.61 0.10 -5.42
CA ILE A 136 18.31 1.50 -5.73
C ILE A 136 18.88 1.76 -7.12
N TYR A 137 18.03 2.13 -8.08
CA TYR A 137 18.47 2.34 -9.46
C TYR A 137 17.99 3.67 -10.02
N LYS A 138 18.74 4.20 -10.99
CA LYS A 138 18.27 5.23 -11.92
C LYS A 138 17.98 4.59 -13.27
N PHE A 139 16.78 4.76 -13.81
CA PHE A 139 16.38 4.20 -15.09
C PHE A 139 16.20 5.28 -16.16
N GLU A 140 16.40 4.93 -17.42
CA GLU A 140 16.28 5.87 -18.54
C GLU A 140 14.86 5.94 -19.10
N ARG A 141 14.23 4.77 -19.28
CA ARG A 141 12.89 4.63 -19.84
C ARG A 141 12.18 3.40 -19.26
N PHE A 142 10.87 3.33 -19.44
CA PHE A 142 10.07 2.17 -19.05
C PHE A 142 9.10 1.79 -20.16
N VAL A 143 8.60 0.56 -20.09
CA VAL A 143 7.45 0.08 -20.88
C VAL A 143 6.49 -0.60 -19.92
N GLU A 144 5.24 -0.16 -19.95
CA GLU A 144 4.17 -0.74 -19.16
C GLU A 144 3.36 -1.75 -20.00
N THR A 145 3.10 -2.91 -19.41
CA THR A 145 2.13 -3.90 -19.91
C THR A 145 0.96 -3.98 -18.94
N ARG A 146 -0.06 -4.80 -19.19
CA ARG A 146 -1.17 -4.98 -18.23
C ARG A 146 -0.65 -5.36 -16.83
N ASP A 147 0.21 -6.38 -16.76
CA ASP A 147 0.56 -7.04 -15.49
C ASP A 147 1.92 -6.62 -14.91
N SER A 148 2.73 -5.87 -15.68
CA SER A 148 4.12 -5.58 -15.31
C SER A 148 4.63 -4.26 -15.89
N VAL A 149 5.68 -3.73 -15.28
CA VAL A 149 6.48 -2.60 -15.78
C VAL A 149 7.90 -3.08 -16.01
N CYS A 150 8.45 -2.79 -17.19
CA CYS A 150 9.82 -3.10 -17.56
C CYS A 150 10.63 -1.80 -17.64
N PHE A 151 11.63 -1.66 -16.78
CA PHE A 151 12.56 -0.54 -16.76
C PHE A 151 13.81 -0.89 -17.56
N TYR A 152 14.44 0.11 -18.19
CA TYR A 152 15.60 -0.09 -19.05
C TYR A 152 16.75 0.85 -18.68
N ASN A 153 17.98 0.39 -18.98
CA ASN A 153 19.24 1.10 -18.78
C ASN A 153 19.38 1.60 -17.33
N LEU A 154 19.34 0.67 -16.39
CA LEU A 154 19.38 0.94 -14.96
C LEU A 154 20.82 1.05 -14.47
N ASP A 155 21.13 2.12 -13.74
CA ASP A 155 22.41 2.31 -13.07
C ASP A 155 22.23 2.42 -11.56
N GLU A 156 23.08 1.74 -10.79
CA GLU A 156 23.17 1.95 -9.34
C GLU A 156 23.86 3.30 -9.04
N PRO A 157 23.37 4.10 -8.08
CA PRO A 157 23.96 5.40 -7.76
C PRO A 157 25.24 5.31 -6.89
N PHE A 158 25.76 4.11 -6.62
CA PHE A 158 26.86 3.87 -5.69
C PHE A 158 28.24 3.79 -6.36
N ILE A 159 29.29 3.75 -5.55
CA ILE A 159 30.71 3.91 -5.93
C ILE A 159 31.17 2.90 -7.00
N ASN A 160 30.54 1.72 -7.09
CA ASN A 160 30.75 0.74 -8.15
C ASN A 160 29.42 0.49 -8.88
N PRO A 161 29.04 1.36 -9.84
CA PRO A 161 27.75 1.27 -10.50
C PRO A 161 27.67 -0.04 -11.29
N GLN A 162 26.80 -0.96 -10.85
CA GLN A 162 26.39 -2.07 -11.69
C GLN A 162 25.34 -1.56 -12.68
N HIS A 163 25.59 -1.83 -13.96
CA HIS A 163 24.64 -1.55 -15.02
C HIS A 163 23.75 -2.76 -15.23
N LEU A 164 22.44 -2.52 -15.30
CA LEU A 164 21.44 -3.53 -15.63
C LEU A 164 20.64 -3.07 -16.84
N GLU A 165 20.72 -3.83 -17.92
CA GLU A 165 20.03 -3.54 -19.18
C GLU A 165 18.51 -3.39 -19.00
N SER A 166 17.90 -4.27 -18.20
CA SER A 166 16.47 -4.22 -17.92
C SER A 166 16.08 -4.86 -16.60
N LEU A 167 14.99 -4.36 -16.03
CA LEU A 167 14.36 -4.89 -14.82
C LEU A 167 12.85 -4.94 -15.03
N LYS A 168 12.29 -6.15 -15.04
CA LYS A 168 10.85 -6.37 -15.18
C LYS A 168 10.24 -6.70 -13.81
N LEU A 169 9.24 -5.92 -13.41
CA LEU A 169 8.57 -6.05 -12.11
C LEU A 169 7.06 -6.16 -12.28
N LYS A 170 6.42 -7.00 -11.46
CA LYS A 170 4.96 -7.16 -11.45
C LYS A 170 4.30 -5.90 -10.87
N LYS A 171 3.13 -5.56 -11.38
CA LYS A 171 2.24 -4.55 -10.79
C LYS A 171 1.47 -5.11 -9.59
N GLY A 172 0.92 -4.22 -8.78
CA GLY A 172 0.16 -4.53 -7.57
C GLY A 172 0.67 -3.71 -6.40
N ASN A 173 1.97 -3.80 -6.10
CA ASN A 173 2.64 -3.07 -5.03
C ASN A 173 3.67 -2.07 -5.58
N LEU A 174 3.24 -1.22 -6.53
CA LEU A 174 4.08 -0.19 -7.15
C LEU A 174 3.53 1.18 -6.76
N PHE A 175 4.33 2.02 -6.12
CA PHE A 175 3.95 3.32 -5.59
C PHE A 175 4.73 4.44 -6.28
N LEU A 176 4.02 5.39 -6.88
CA LEU A 176 4.60 6.55 -7.56
C LEU A 176 4.61 7.75 -6.63
N ARG A 177 5.81 8.24 -6.32
CA ARG A 177 6.00 9.51 -5.64
C ARG A 177 6.28 10.59 -6.68
N GLN A 178 5.57 11.70 -6.60
CA GLN A 178 5.62 12.78 -7.59
C GLN A 178 5.87 14.15 -6.96
N ASN A 179 6.37 15.10 -7.76
CA ASN A 179 6.47 16.52 -7.39
C ASN A 179 5.17 17.27 -7.72
N LYS A 180 5.16 18.59 -7.49
CA LYS A 180 3.99 19.45 -7.75
C LYS A 180 3.66 19.57 -9.24
N GLU A 181 4.64 19.36 -10.11
CA GLU A 181 4.49 19.33 -11.56
C GLU A 181 4.02 17.96 -12.09
N MET A 182 3.63 17.02 -11.22
CA MET A 182 3.20 15.66 -11.58
C MET A 182 4.31 14.84 -12.26
N GLU A 183 5.56 15.21 -12.03
CA GLU A 183 6.73 14.46 -12.48
C GLU A 183 7.14 13.45 -11.39
N ILE A 184 7.51 12.24 -11.81
CA ILE A 184 7.93 11.17 -10.92
C ILE A 184 9.30 11.51 -10.34
N ILE A 185 9.38 11.54 -9.01
CA ILE A 185 10.65 11.69 -8.29
C ILE A 185 11.21 10.35 -7.83
N GLU A 186 10.34 9.36 -7.62
CA GLU A 186 10.70 8.04 -7.11
C GLU A 186 9.57 7.03 -7.35
N ILE A 187 9.93 5.78 -7.60
CA ILE A 187 9.03 4.64 -7.70
C ILE A 187 9.48 3.61 -6.67
N GLN A 188 8.59 3.24 -5.75
CA GLN A 188 8.83 2.14 -4.81
C GLN A 188 8.07 0.90 -5.26
N ILE A 189 8.73 -0.26 -5.29
CA ILE A 189 8.11 -1.53 -5.72
C ILE A 189 8.45 -2.63 -4.73
N GLU A 190 7.43 -3.36 -4.30
CA GLU A 190 7.56 -4.58 -3.50
C GLU A 190 7.30 -5.80 -4.39
N ASP A 191 8.36 -6.48 -4.83
CA ASP A 191 8.29 -7.72 -5.60
C ASP A 191 8.26 -8.93 -4.66
N ILE A 192 7.06 -9.48 -4.47
CA ILE A 192 6.82 -10.63 -3.60
C ILE A 192 6.58 -11.86 -4.46
N GLN A 193 7.42 -12.89 -4.25
CA GLN A 193 7.37 -14.13 -5.01
C GLN A 193 6.88 -15.27 -4.11
N ILE A 194 5.71 -15.79 -4.47
CA ILE A 194 5.01 -16.89 -3.79
C ILE A 194 4.91 -18.07 -4.76
N SER A 195 5.17 -19.29 -4.27
CA SER A 195 4.97 -20.51 -5.08
C SER A 195 3.51 -20.88 -5.26
N LYS A 196 3.29 -21.89 -6.10
CA LYS A 196 2.00 -22.57 -6.24
C LYS A 196 1.47 -23.20 -4.95
N SER A 197 2.32 -23.48 -3.95
CA SER A 197 1.90 -23.99 -2.64
C SER A 197 1.74 -22.89 -1.59
N ASP A 198 1.70 -21.63 -2.02
CA ASP A 198 1.60 -20.43 -1.19
C ASP A 198 2.80 -20.15 -0.28
N ARG A 199 3.92 -20.88 -0.44
CA ARG A 199 5.16 -20.59 0.27
C ARG A 199 5.82 -19.33 -0.29
N ILE A 200 6.31 -18.44 0.58
CA ILE A 200 7.11 -17.26 0.19
C ILE A 200 8.56 -17.67 -0.08
N TYR A 201 9.11 -17.20 -1.20
CA TYR A 201 10.50 -17.45 -1.60
C TYR A 201 11.35 -16.19 -1.57
N SER A 202 10.74 -15.04 -1.86
CA SER A 202 11.45 -13.78 -2.01
C SER A 202 10.48 -12.63 -1.73
N HIS A 203 10.95 -11.62 -1.04
CA HIS A 203 10.33 -10.31 -0.94
C HIS A 203 11.44 -9.28 -1.20
N LYS A 204 11.32 -8.55 -2.29
CA LYS A 204 12.36 -7.61 -2.75
C LYS A 204 11.79 -6.22 -2.87
N SER A 205 12.41 -5.27 -2.19
CA SER A 205 12.06 -3.86 -2.32
C SER A 205 13.00 -3.16 -3.31
N TYR A 206 12.42 -2.41 -4.24
CA TYR A 206 13.15 -1.60 -5.22
C TYR A 206 12.78 -0.13 -5.08
N LEU A 207 13.79 0.72 -5.25
CA LEU A 207 13.61 2.17 -5.31
C LEU A 207 14.21 2.68 -6.61
N LEU A 208 13.36 3.15 -7.51
CA LEU A 208 13.75 3.56 -8.86
C LEU A 208 13.54 5.06 -9.04
N LYS A 209 14.50 5.74 -9.67
CA LYS A 209 14.38 7.16 -10.02
C LYS A 209 14.59 7.35 -11.52
N PRO A 210 13.77 8.17 -12.20
CA PRO A 210 14.02 8.43 -13.60
C PRO A 210 15.28 9.30 -13.76
N LYS A 211 16.07 9.04 -14.82
CA LYS A 211 17.19 9.91 -15.22
C LYS A 211 16.70 11.21 -15.87
N GLY A 212 15.53 11.17 -16.50
CA GLY A 212 14.85 12.30 -17.11
C GLY A 212 13.53 12.66 -16.43
N LYS A 213 12.80 13.62 -17.00
CA LYS A 213 11.44 13.96 -16.55
C LYS A 213 10.46 12.93 -17.12
N ILE A 214 9.65 12.34 -16.24
CA ILE A 214 8.59 11.40 -16.60
C ILE A 214 7.34 11.83 -15.85
N SER A 215 6.21 11.99 -16.54
CA SER A 215 4.94 12.33 -15.92
C SER A 215 4.28 11.10 -15.31
N VAL A 216 3.64 11.24 -14.15
CA VAL A 216 2.78 10.20 -13.56
C VAL A 216 1.63 9.79 -14.49
N LEU A 217 1.22 10.69 -15.39
CA LEU A 217 0.16 10.44 -16.37
C LEU A 217 0.57 9.45 -17.47
N GLU A 218 1.86 9.15 -17.61
CA GLU A 218 2.36 8.13 -18.55
C GLU A 218 2.11 6.70 -18.04
N PHE A 219 1.82 6.55 -16.74
CA PHE A 219 1.46 5.27 -16.14
C PHE A 219 -0.06 5.08 -16.14
N SER A 220 -0.53 3.84 -16.29
CA SER A 220 -1.95 3.54 -16.10
C SER A 220 -2.39 3.73 -14.64
N ASP A 221 -3.70 3.71 -14.42
CA ASP A 221 -4.30 3.83 -13.09
C ASP A 221 -4.51 2.46 -12.40
N TYR A 222 -4.15 1.35 -13.06
CA TYR A 222 -4.41 -0.02 -12.59
C TYR A 222 -3.10 -0.72 -12.19
N GLY A 223 -3.10 -1.34 -11.01
CA GLY A 223 -1.93 -2.04 -10.47
C GLY A 223 -0.81 -1.11 -10.00
N ILE A 224 -1.06 0.20 -9.98
CA ILE A 224 -0.09 1.25 -9.65
C ILE A 224 -0.76 2.26 -8.71
N PHE A 225 -0.18 2.40 -7.54
CA PHE A 225 -0.56 3.36 -6.53
C PHE A 225 0.01 4.75 -6.85
N LYS A 226 -0.86 5.72 -7.09
CA LYS A 226 -0.52 7.13 -7.31
C LYS A 226 -0.90 7.95 -6.09
N MET A 227 -0.16 9.01 -5.78
CA MET A 227 -0.55 9.91 -4.70
C MET A 227 -1.94 10.50 -4.99
N ALA A 228 -2.85 10.36 -4.02
CA ALA A 228 -4.15 11.00 -4.05
C ALA A 228 -4.03 12.40 -3.42
N ASN A 229 -4.63 13.39 -4.08
CA ASN A 229 -4.68 14.78 -3.61
C ASN A 229 -5.95 15.03 -2.79
#